data_AF-A0A5T1T525-F1
#
_entry.id   AF-A0A5T1T525-F1
#
_cell.length_a   1.000
_cell.length_b   1.000
_cell.length_c   1.000
_cell.angle_alpha   90.00
_cell.angle_beta   90.00
_cell.angle_gamma   90.00
#
_symmetry.space_group_name_H-M   'P 1'
#
loop_
_entity.id
_entity.type
_entity.pdbx_description
1 polymer ?
#
loop_
_entity_poly.entity_id
_entity_poly.type
_entity_poly.pdbx_seq_one_letter_code
_entity_poly.pdbx_strand_id
1 'polypeptide(L)'
;MLELHENLKKILQAKNLETFYSEIYGQKIFVYVGLNLETWLFNDEKIYKLQNEEFKLSSIEEFSNFIKSILEDFKVQNTHFQNLLEHKEGIILKGGFVKNFYKKSFVLRQKINKNLKQINLLSEAFNLLLSEQAQYKKHLKILNLSISILNKNTKEHLTRIDTLYTLTSAIKNEKMNKSIYLLSILSSIFLPLNLIV
;
A
#
# COMPACT_ATOMS: atom_id res chain seq x y z
N MET A 1 -17.82 -24.06 21.26
CA MET A 1 -17.70 -23.26 20.02
C MET A 1 -18.16 -21.82 20.20
N LEU A 2 -19.35 -21.55 20.78
CA LEU A 2 -19.90 -20.19 20.97
C LEU A 2 -19.02 -19.22 21.81
N GLU A 3 -18.35 -19.68 22.87
CA GLU A 3 -17.45 -18.81 23.66
C GLU A 3 -16.18 -18.38 22.91
N LEU A 4 -15.72 -19.19 21.94
CA LEU A 4 -14.57 -18.86 21.11
C LEU A 4 -14.90 -17.64 20.22
N HIS A 5 -16.15 -17.54 19.75
CA HIS A 5 -16.64 -16.46 18.90
C HIS A 5 -16.66 -15.10 19.60
N GLU A 6 -17.14 -15.04 20.85
CA GLU A 6 -17.16 -13.78 21.62
C GLU A 6 -15.74 -13.29 21.95
N ASN A 7 -14.85 -14.19 22.34
CA ASN A 7 -13.47 -13.82 22.66
C ASN A 7 -12.65 -13.48 21.42
N LEU A 8 -12.83 -14.18 20.29
CA LEU A 8 -12.26 -13.76 19.00
C LEU A 8 -12.77 -12.39 18.61
N LYS A 9 -14.09 -12.13 18.71
CA LYS A 9 -14.67 -10.82 18.38
C LYS A 9 -14.13 -9.71 19.28
N LYS A 10 -13.97 -9.95 20.58
CA LYS A 10 -13.34 -9.01 21.53
C LYS A 10 -11.86 -8.78 21.21
N ILE A 11 -11.10 -9.82 20.82
CA ILE A 11 -9.70 -9.69 20.39
C ILE A 11 -9.60 -8.94 19.05
N LEU A 12 -10.49 -9.25 18.10
CA LEU A 12 -10.64 -8.61 16.78
C LEU A 12 -11.02 -7.13 16.88
N GLN A 13 -11.76 -6.74 17.92
CA GLN A 13 -12.15 -5.37 18.22
C GLN A 13 -11.10 -4.61 19.05
N ALA A 14 -10.39 -5.29 19.95
CA ALA A 14 -9.43 -4.66 20.87
C ALA A 14 -8.06 -4.38 20.24
N LYS A 15 -7.61 -5.24 19.33
CA LYS A 15 -6.46 -4.93 18.47
C LYS A 15 -7.03 -4.30 17.19
N ASN A 16 -6.48 -3.18 16.73
CA ASN A 16 -6.71 -2.65 15.38
C ASN A 16 -6.21 -3.67 14.33
N LEU A 17 -6.93 -4.77 14.15
CA LEU A 17 -6.45 -5.93 13.41
C LEU A 17 -6.72 -5.72 11.94
N GLU A 18 -5.64 -5.37 11.26
CA GLU A 18 -5.47 -5.63 9.84
C GLU A 18 -5.11 -7.14 9.67
N THR A 19 -4.82 -7.59 8.44
CA THR A 19 -4.55 -9.01 8.12
C THR A 19 -3.52 -9.67 9.04
N PHE A 20 -3.80 -10.87 9.57
CA PHE A 20 -2.85 -11.64 10.39
C PHE A 20 -3.07 -13.16 10.33
N TYR A 21 -2.04 -13.92 10.70
CA TYR A 21 -2.11 -15.36 10.96
C TYR A 21 -1.52 -15.65 12.34
N SER A 22 -2.26 -16.35 13.20
CA SER A 22 -1.82 -16.64 14.57
C SER A 22 -2.53 -17.87 15.14
N GLU A 23 -1.89 -18.51 16.11
CA GLU A 23 -2.49 -19.56 16.93
C GLU A 23 -3.31 -18.92 18.07
N ILE A 24 -4.60 -19.22 18.11
CA ILE A 24 -5.54 -18.73 19.13
C ILE A 24 -6.26 -19.97 19.69
N TYR A 25 -6.15 -20.19 21.00
CA TYR A 25 -6.75 -21.33 21.71
C TYR A 25 -6.39 -22.71 21.08
N GLY A 26 -5.13 -22.89 20.64
CA GLY A 26 -4.67 -24.12 20.00
C GLY A 26 -5.12 -24.31 18.55
N GLN A 27 -5.75 -23.28 17.96
CA GLN A 27 -6.24 -23.32 16.58
C GLN A 27 -5.54 -22.27 15.73
N LYS A 28 -5.16 -22.62 14.50
CA LYS A 28 -4.45 -21.72 13.60
C LYS A 28 -5.44 -20.93 12.77
N ILE A 29 -5.46 -19.61 12.96
CA ILE A 29 -6.47 -18.73 12.37
C ILE A 29 -5.80 -17.71 11.45
N PHE A 30 -6.32 -17.63 10.24
CA PHE A 30 -6.05 -16.55 9.31
C PHE A 30 -7.23 -15.56 9.31
N VAL A 31 -6.95 -14.29 9.52
CA VAL A 31 -7.95 -13.23 9.49
C VAL A 31 -7.53 -12.18 8.48
N TYR A 32 -8.48 -11.78 7.65
CA TYR A 32 -8.32 -10.67 6.73
C TYR A 32 -9.46 -9.67 6.94
N VAL A 33 -9.09 -8.40 7.12
CA VAL A 33 -10.03 -7.30 7.26
C VAL A 33 -9.92 -6.43 6.01
N GLY A 34 -10.78 -6.72 5.02
CA GLY A 34 -10.91 -5.95 3.79
C GLY A 34 -12.24 -5.18 3.77
N LEU A 35 -13.03 -5.40 2.71
CA LEU A 35 -14.42 -4.93 2.65
C LEU A 35 -15.29 -5.65 3.69
N ASN A 36 -15.07 -6.96 3.84
CA ASN A 36 -15.69 -7.80 4.84
C ASN A 36 -14.60 -8.47 5.69
N LEU A 37 -14.94 -8.77 6.95
CA LEU A 37 -14.11 -9.62 7.81
C LEU A 37 -14.23 -11.06 7.32
N GLU A 38 -13.11 -11.63 6.91
CA GLU A 38 -13.01 -13.02 6.46
C GLU A 38 -12.06 -13.78 7.39
N THR A 39 -12.57 -14.87 7.98
CA THR A 39 -11.84 -15.68 8.97
C THR A 39 -11.78 -17.13 8.52
N TRP A 40 -10.57 -17.66 8.52
CA TRP A 40 -10.25 -19.01 8.06
C TRP A 40 -9.50 -19.75 9.15
N LEU A 41 -9.92 -20.99 9.40
CA LEU A 41 -9.34 -21.89 10.37
C LEU A 41 -8.58 -23.01 9.66
N PHE A 42 -7.41 -23.35 10.17
CA PHE A 42 -6.59 -24.44 9.68
C PHE A 42 -6.38 -25.44 10.83
N ASN A 43 -7.03 -26.61 10.75
CA ASN A 43 -6.90 -27.67 11.74
C ASN A 43 -6.83 -29.04 11.08
N ASP A 44 -5.92 -29.92 11.51
CA ASP A 44 -5.81 -31.32 11.07
C ASP A 44 -6.00 -31.52 9.55
N GLU A 45 -5.24 -30.76 8.75
CA GLU A 45 -5.27 -30.81 7.27
C GLU A 45 -6.60 -30.41 6.61
N LYS A 46 -7.50 -29.81 7.38
CA LYS A 46 -8.77 -29.27 6.92
C LYS A 46 -8.79 -27.76 7.08
N ILE A 47 -9.46 -27.13 6.13
CA ILE A 47 -9.69 -25.70 6.10
C ILE A 47 -11.15 -25.49 6.45
N TYR A 48 -11.42 -24.54 7.34
CA TYR A 48 -12.77 -24.11 7.64
C TYR A 48 -12.91 -22.62 7.41
N LYS A 49 -14.03 -22.21 6.81
CA LYS A 49 -14.38 -20.82 6.59
C LYS A 49 -15.49 -20.42 7.57
N LEU A 50 -15.34 -19.26 8.20
CA LEU A 50 -16.39 -18.69 9.05
C LEU A 50 -17.57 -18.21 8.18
N GLN A 51 -18.74 -18.82 8.34
CA GLN A 51 -19.98 -18.43 7.67
C GLN A 51 -21.14 -18.46 8.67
N ASN A 52 -21.91 -17.37 8.78
CA ASN A 52 -23.08 -17.27 9.66
C ASN A 52 -22.79 -17.74 11.11
N GLU A 53 -21.68 -17.28 11.68
CA GLU A 53 -21.24 -17.65 13.04
C GLU A 53 -20.88 -19.13 13.24
N GLU A 54 -20.71 -19.90 12.17
CA GLU A 54 -20.25 -21.28 12.22
C GLU A 54 -19.07 -21.53 11.26
N PHE A 55 -18.11 -22.34 11.69
CA PHE A 55 -17.01 -22.78 10.81
C PHE A 55 -17.46 -23.93 9.93
N LYS A 56 -17.59 -23.67 8.64
CA LYS A 56 -17.93 -24.69 7.64
C LYS A 56 -16.69 -25.19 6.93
N LEU A 57 -16.65 -26.49 6.62
CA LEU A 57 -15.57 -27.08 5.84
C LEU A 57 -15.44 -26.35 4.50
N SER A 58 -14.21 -25.98 4.15
CA SER A 58 -13.87 -25.27 2.92
C SER A 58 -12.65 -25.93 2.28
N SER A 59 -12.38 -25.58 1.03
CA SER A 59 -11.29 -26.16 0.25
C SER A 59 -10.10 -25.20 0.09
N ILE A 60 -8.95 -25.75 -0.27
CA ILE A 60 -7.75 -24.95 -0.56
C ILE A 60 -7.96 -24.09 -1.81
N GLU A 61 -8.79 -24.53 -2.76
CA GLU A 61 -9.17 -23.76 -3.94
C GLU A 61 -10.01 -22.54 -3.58
N GLU A 62 -10.97 -22.68 -2.67
CA GLU A 62 -11.77 -21.55 -2.17
C GLU A 62 -10.89 -20.52 -1.47
N PHE A 63 -9.99 -20.96 -0.59
CA PHE A 63 -9.02 -20.07 0.06
C PHE A 63 -8.09 -19.41 -0.96
N SER A 64 -7.61 -20.17 -1.96
CA SER A 64 -6.74 -19.65 -3.02
C SER A 64 -7.46 -18.59 -3.86
N ASN A 65 -8.73 -18.79 -4.18
CA ASN A 65 -9.54 -17.83 -4.94
C ASN A 65 -9.81 -16.57 -4.13
N PHE A 66 -10.05 -16.71 -2.82
CA PHE A 66 -10.15 -15.59 -1.90
C PHE A 66 -8.85 -14.74 -1.85
N ILE A 67 -7.69 -15.39 -1.76
CA ILE A 67 -6.41 -14.66 -1.82
C ILE A 67 -6.23 -14.00 -3.20
N LYS A 68 -6.58 -14.69 -4.30
CA LYS A 68 -6.52 -14.09 -5.65
C LYS A 68 -7.38 -12.84 -5.79
N SER A 69 -8.59 -12.81 -5.22
CA SER A 69 -9.43 -11.60 -5.29
C SER A 69 -8.78 -10.43 -4.56
N ILE A 70 -8.17 -10.67 -3.40
CA ILE A 70 -7.40 -9.65 -2.68
C ILE A 70 -6.23 -9.13 -3.52
N LEU A 71 -5.51 -10.03 -4.19
CA LEU A 71 -4.38 -9.64 -5.04
C LEU A 71 -4.81 -8.82 -6.25
N GLU A 72 -5.97 -9.12 -6.84
CA GLU A 72 -6.50 -8.36 -7.96
C GLU A 72 -6.89 -6.94 -7.51
N ASP A 73 -7.50 -6.79 -6.33
CA ASP A 73 -7.81 -5.47 -5.76
C ASP A 73 -6.54 -4.62 -5.59
N PHE A 74 -5.48 -5.21 -5.02
CA PHE A 74 -4.19 -4.53 -4.88
C PHE A 74 -3.54 -4.19 -6.22
N LYS A 75 -3.68 -5.06 -7.22
CA LYS A 75 -3.17 -4.84 -8.56
C LYS A 75 -3.89 -3.70 -9.27
N VAL A 76 -5.21 -3.60 -9.14
CA VAL A 76 -6.00 -2.48 -9.66
C VAL A 76 -5.55 -1.16 -9.01
N GLN A 77 -5.38 -1.15 -7.68
CA GLN A 77 -4.88 0.04 -6.97
C GLN A 77 -3.46 0.43 -7.41
N ASN A 78 -2.55 -0.53 -7.56
CA ASN A 78 -1.19 -0.25 -8.02
C ASN A 78 -1.16 0.28 -9.45
N THR A 79 -1.97 -0.28 -10.35
CA THR A 79 -2.11 0.22 -11.72
C THR A 79 -2.61 1.66 -11.73
N HIS A 80 -3.58 1.98 -10.86
CA HIS A 80 -4.06 3.35 -10.71
C HIS A 80 -2.96 4.30 -10.22
N PHE A 81 -2.16 3.89 -9.24
CA PHE A 81 -1.02 4.68 -8.76
C PHE A 81 0.04 4.89 -9.84
N GLN A 82 0.39 3.84 -10.58
CA GLN A 82 1.32 3.89 -11.70
C GLN A 82 0.88 4.92 -12.73
N ASN A 83 -0.36 4.85 -13.20
CA ASN A 83 -0.90 5.78 -14.20
C ASN A 83 -0.87 7.24 -13.71
N LEU A 84 -1.19 7.48 -12.44
CA LEU A 84 -1.12 8.82 -11.85
C LEU A 84 0.32 9.36 -11.77
N LEU A 85 1.30 8.49 -11.48
CA LEU A 85 2.71 8.87 -11.42
C LEU A 85 3.25 9.17 -12.81
N GLU A 86 3.01 8.28 -13.79
CA GLU A 86 3.40 8.45 -15.19
C GLU A 86 2.84 9.74 -15.79
N HIS A 87 1.57 10.03 -15.55
CA HIS A 87 0.95 11.26 -16.02
C HIS A 87 1.62 12.51 -15.42
N LYS A 88 1.93 12.50 -14.12
CA LYS A 88 2.63 13.63 -13.46
C LYS A 88 4.05 13.80 -13.98
N GLU A 89 4.77 12.70 -14.16
CA GLU A 89 6.11 12.69 -14.75
C GLU A 89 6.11 13.26 -16.14
N GLY A 90 5.20 12.79 -17.00
CA GLY A 90 5.08 13.28 -18.36
C GLY A 90 4.86 14.80 -18.41
N ILE A 91 4.08 15.36 -17.48
CA ILE A 91 3.90 16.83 -17.39
C ILE A 91 5.19 17.51 -16.95
N ILE A 92 5.83 17.04 -15.89
CA ILE A 92 7.03 17.68 -15.30
C ILE A 92 8.21 17.63 -16.28
N LEU A 93 8.44 16.49 -16.92
CA LEU A 93 9.53 16.31 -17.89
C LEU A 93 9.35 17.18 -19.14
N LYS A 94 8.11 17.47 -19.53
CA LYS A 94 7.79 18.43 -20.61
C LYS A 94 7.89 19.90 -20.18
N GLY A 95 8.39 20.18 -18.97
CA GLY A 95 8.50 21.54 -18.41
C GLY A 95 7.17 22.12 -17.91
N GLY A 96 6.09 21.34 -17.92
CA GLY A 96 4.77 21.74 -17.45
C GLY A 96 4.70 21.85 -15.93
N PHE A 97 3.68 22.58 -15.45
CA PHE A 97 3.44 22.73 -14.01
C PHE A 97 2.17 22.01 -13.58
N VAL A 98 2.29 21.16 -12.57
CA VAL A 98 1.14 20.50 -11.95
C VAL A 98 0.60 21.38 -10.82
N LYS A 99 -0.63 21.91 -10.99
CA LYS A 99 -1.30 22.71 -9.95
C LYS A 99 -1.42 21.92 -8.65
N ASN A 100 -1.01 22.56 -7.55
CA ASN A 100 -1.00 22.00 -6.19
C ASN A 100 -0.20 20.68 -6.10
N PHE A 101 0.89 20.56 -6.87
CA PHE A 101 1.71 19.35 -6.93
C PHE A 101 2.05 18.80 -5.53
N TYR A 102 2.66 19.61 -4.66
CA TYR A 102 3.09 19.17 -3.34
C TYR A 102 1.96 18.55 -2.50
N LYS A 103 0.80 19.20 -2.43
CA LYS A 103 -0.37 18.68 -1.71
C LYS A 103 -0.89 17.38 -2.34
N LYS A 104 -0.99 17.33 -3.67
CA LYS A 104 -1.47 16.15 -4.39
C LYS A 104 -0.50 14.97 -4.25
N SER A 105 0.80 15.23 -4.28
CA SER A 105 1.85 14.22 -4.11
C SER A 105 1.87 13.68 -2.68
N PHE A 106 1.70 14.54 -1.67
CA PHE A 106 1.56 14.09 -0.29
C PHE A 106 0.36 13.15 -0.09
N VAL A 107 -0.82 13.53 -0.61
CA VAL A 107 -2.02 12.67 -0.53
C VAL A 107 -1.82 11.34 -1.25
N LEU A 108 -1.19 11.35 -2.43
CA LEU A 108 -0.90 10.13 -3.17
C LEU A 108 0.11 9.24 -2.41
N ARG A 109 1.17 9.81 -1.83
CA ARG A 109 2.13 9.10 -0.98
C ARG A 109 1.44 8.43 0.21
N GLN A 110 0.51 9.13 0.87
CA GLN A 110 -0.25 8.56 1.98
C GLN A 110 -1.10 7.35 1.55
N LYS A 111 -1.74 7.43 0.37
CA LYS A 111 -2.52 6.32 -0.19
C LYS A 111 -1.64 5.11 -0.53
N ILE A 112 -0.49 5.34 -1.18
CA ILE A 112 0.48 4.28 -1.51
C ILE A 112 1.01 3.63 -0.22
N ASN A 113 1.35 4.41 0.80
CA ASN A 113 1.80 3.89 2.10
C ASN A 113 0.74 3.03 2.80
N LYS A 114 -0.53 3.45 2.77
CA LYS A 114 -1.63 2.66 3.33
C LYS A 114 -1.75 1.31 2.60
N ASN A 115 -1.68 1.33 1.27
CA ASN A 115 -1.70 0.10 0.46
C ASN A 115 -0.51 -0.82 0.79
N LEU A 116 0.70 -0.25 0.87
CA LEU A 116 1.92 -0.98 1.21
C LEU A 116 1.82 -1.65 2.58
N LYS A 117 1.27 -0.96 3.58
CA LYS A 117 1.06 -1.52 4.92
C LYS A 117 0.16 -2.76 4.86
N GLN A 118 -0.95 -2.70 4.14
CA GLN A 118 -1.88 -3.81 4.00
C GLN A 118 -1.24 -5.01 3.28
N ILE A 119 -0.45 -4.75 2.22
CA ILE A 119 0.29 -5.79 1.51
C ILE A 119 1.38 -6.43 2.40
N ASN A 120 2.07 -5.63 3.23
CA ASN A 120 3.08 -6.16 4.17
C ASN A 120 2.43 -7.11 5.17
N LEU A 121 1.31 -6.72 5.78
CA LEU A 121 0.61 -7.57 6.75
C LEU A 121 0.05 -8.83 6.11
N LEU A 122 -0.49 -8.74 4.89
CA LEU A 122 -0.85 -9.93 4.12
C LEU A 122 0.36 -10.82 3.88
N SER A 123 1.50 -10.24 3.49
CA SER A 123 2.73 -11.00 3.26
C SER A 123 3.23 -11.70 4.52
N GLU A 124 3.19 -11.04 5.67
CA GLU A 124 3.60 -11.62 6.97
C GLU A 124 2.68 -12.78 7.34
N ALA A 125 1.36 -12.55 7.33
CA ALA A 125 0.36 -13.58 7.61
C ALA A 125 0.50 -14.79 6.68
N PHE A 126 0.69 -14.54 5.39
CA PHE A 126 0.79 -15.59 4.39
C PHE A 126 2.10 -16.38 4.50
N ASN A 127 3.21 -15.72 4.81
CA ASN A 127 4.49 -16.40 5.05
C ASN A 127 4.43 -17.30 6.30
N LEU A 128 3.79 -16.83 7.38
CA LEU A 128 3.57 -17.65 8.58
C LEU A 128 2.70 -18.88 8.25
N LEU A 129 1.58 -18.68 7.55
CA LEU A 129 0.72 -19.77 7.09
C LEU A 129 1.51 -20.81 6.28
N LEU A 130 2.37 -20.38 5.36
CA LEU A 130 3.19 -21.27 4.53
C LEU A 130 4.28 -22.03 5.32
N SER A 131 4.79 -21.42 6.39
CA SER A 131 5.77 -22.07 7.26
C SER A 131 5.14 -23.17 8.11
N GLU A 132 3.90 -22.95 8.55
CA GLU A 132 3.18 -23.85 9.45
C GLU A 132 2.33 -24.91 8.73
N GLN A 133 1.89 -24.62 7.50
CA GLN A 133 1.04 -25.50 6.69
C GLN A 133 1.80 -26.03 5.48
N ALA A 134 2.84 -26.84 5.74
CA ALA A 134 3.74 -27.35 4.71
C ALA A 134 3.03 -28.07 3.56
N GLN A 135 1.92 -28.74 3.85
CA GLN A 135 1.05 -29.42 2.88
C GLN A 135 0.52 -28.52 1.75
N TYR A 136 0.17 -27.27 2.05
CA TYR A 136 -0.37 -26.33 1.06
C TYR A 136 0.71 -25.48 0.39
N LYS A 137 1.97 -25.62 0.83
CA LYS A 137 3.09 -24.78 0.36
C LYS A 137 3.26 -24.82 -1.15
N LYS A 138 3.11 -25.98 -1.78
CA LYS A 138 3.21 -26.11 -3.26
C LYS A 138 2.09 -25.36 -3.98
N HIS A 139 0.85 -25.49 -3.51
CA HIS A 139 -0.32 -24.83 -4.10
C HIS A 139 -0.28 -23.30 -3.93
N LEU A 140 0.20 -22.83 -2.79
CA LEU A 140 0.18 -21.41 -2.43
C LEU A 140 1.46 -20.64 -2.80
N LYS A 141 2.52 -21.32 -3.26
CA LYS A 141 3.81 -20.69 -3.61
C LYS A 141 3.67 -19.57 -4.66
N ILE A 142 2.85 -19.79 -5.68
CA ILE A 142 2.62 -18.82 -6.75
C ILE A 142 1.94 -17.56 -6.19
N LEU A 143 0.97 -17.72 -5.30
CA LEU A 143 0.30 -16.59 -4.64
C LEU A 143 1.28 -15.81 -3.77
N ASN A 144 2.20 -16.49 -3.07
CA ASN A 144 3.23 -15.80 -2.28
C ASN A 144 4.16 -14.96 -3.17
N LEU A 145 4.55 -15.49 -4.32
CA LEU A 145 5.34 -14.75 -5.29
C LEU A 145 4.59 -13.51 -5.79
N SER A 146 3.30 -13.64 -6.09
CA SER A 146 2.45 -12.50 -6.49
C SER A 146 2.36 -11.43 -5.42
N ILE A 147 2.21 -11.81 -4.13
CA ILE A 147 2.25 -10.87 -3.00
C ILE A 147 3.59 -10.12 -2.96
N SER A 148 4.70 -10.84 -3.10
CA SER A 148 6.05 -10.26 -3.10
C SER A 148 6.25 -9.26 -4.25
N ILE A 149 5.78 -9.60 -5.46
CA ILE A 149 5.83 -8.70 -6.62
C ILE A 149 5.01 -7.44 -6.36
N LEU A 150 3.78 -7.58 -5.86
CA LEU A 150 2.93 -6.43 -5.52
C LEU A 150 3.58 -5.53 -4.47
N ASN A 151 4.20 -6.12 -3.44
CA ASN A 151 4.94 -5.40 -2.41
C ASN A 151 6.08 -4.58 -3.01
N LYS A 152 6.91 -5.21 -3.85
CA LYS A 152 8.03 -4.56 -4.55
C LYS A 152 7.55 -3.41 -5.43
N ASN A 153 6.52 -3.63 -6.25
CA ASN A 153 5.98 -2.59 -7.14
C ASN A 153 5.42 -1.40 -6.35
N THR A 154 4.74 -1.66 -5.23
CA THR A 154 4.21 -0.59 -4.37
C THR A 154 5.34 0.23 -3.73
N LYS A 155 6.43 -0.41 -3.30
CA LYS A 155 7.64 0.28 -2.82
C LYS A 155 8.27 1.13 -3.92
N GLU A 156 8.32 0.62 -5.14
CA GLU A 156 8.85 1.38 -6.29
C GLU A 156 8.00 2.63 -6.58
N HIS A 157 6.66 2.54 -6.53
CA HIS A 157 5.79 3.70 -6.64
C HIS A 157 6.07 4.76 -5.54
N LEU A 158 6.39 4.30 -4.33
CA LEU A 158 6.76 5.19 -3.21
C LEU A 158 8.09 5.92 -3.48
N THR A 159 9.11 5.19 -3.95
CA THR A 159 10.39 5.81 -4.33
C THR A 159 10.20 6.79 -5.48
N ARG A 160 9.40 6.42 -6.48
CA ARG A 160 9.11 7.24 -7.66
C ARG A 160 8.45 8.57 -7.29
N ILE A 161 7.50 8.56 -6.35
CA ILE A 161 6.87 9.82 -5.88
C ILE A 161 7.84 10.72 -5.11
N ASP A 162 8.78 10.15 -4.34
CA ASP A 162 9.79 10.92 -3.62
C ASP A 162 10.83 11.54 -4.57
N THR A 163 11.23 10.80 -5.62
CA THR A 163 12.07 11.33 -6.70
C THR A 163 11.38 12.48 -7.43
N LEU A 164 10.11 12.31 -7.80
CA LEU A 164 9.29 13.35 -8.42
C LEU A 164 9.17 14.61 -7.56
N TYR A 165 9.00 14.41 -6.25
CA TYR A 165 8.94 15.50 -5.29
C TYR A 165 10.23 16.31 -5.30
N THR A 166 11.37 15.62 -5.22
CA THR A 166 12.69 16.22 -5.20
C THR A 166 12.98 16.98 -6.50
N LEU A 167 12.69 16.36 -7.65
CA LEU A 167 12.85 16.99 -8.95
C LEU A 167 12.02 18.26 -9.08
N THR A 168 10.74 18.21 -8.69
CA THR A 168 9.84 19.37 -8.77
C THR A 168 10.29 20.50 -7.83
N SER A 169 10.80 20.16 -6.65
CA SER A 169 11.39 21.12 -5.72
C SER A 169 12.63 21.79 -6.30
N ALA A 170 13.52 21.02 -6.93
CA ALA A 170 14.71 21.55 -7.59
C ALA A 170 14.35 22.53 -8.72
N ILE A 171 13.41 22.15 -9.60
CA ILE A 171 12.93 23.01 -10.70
C ILE A 171 12.33 24.31 -10.14
N LYS A 172 11.53 24.23 -9.07
CA LYS A 172 10.95 25.42 -8.43
C LYS A 172 12.04 26.34 -7.87
N ASN A 173 13.03 25.78 -7.19
CA ASN A 173 14.13 26.54 -6.60
C ASN A 173 14.98 27.21 -7.68
N GLU A 174 15.26 26.52 -8.79
CA GLU A 174 16.00 27.10 -9.92
C GLU A 174 15.26 28.30 -10.53
N LYS A 175 13.94 28.19 -10.75
CA LYS A 175 13.11 29.30 -11.25
C LYS A 175 13.08 30.49 -10.28
N MET A 176 13.00 30.21 -8.98
CA MET A 176 13.04 31.24 -7.93
C MET A 176 14.40 31.94 -7.92
N ASN A 177 15.50 31.20 -7.98
CA ASN A 177 16.86 31.76 -8.00
C ASN A 177 17.07 32.65 -9.23
N LYS A 178 16.61 32.23 -10.42
CA LYS A 178 16.65 33.07 -11.63
C LYS A 178 15.84 34.36 -11.46
N SER A 179 14.69 34.30 -10.81
CA SER A 179 13.85 35.47 -10.55
C SER A 179 14.51 36.45 -9.57
N ILE A 180 15.10 35.93 -8.49
CA ILE A 180 15.85 36.72 -7.49
C ILE A 180 17.07 37.37 -8.16
N TYR A 181 17.81 36.63 -8.99
CA TYR A 181 18.96 37.17 -9.73
C TYR A 181 18.56 38.34 -10.64
N LEU A 182 17.50 38.17 -11.43
CA LEU A 182 17.01 39.22 -12.32
C LEU A 182 16.54 40.45 -11.53
N LEU A 183 15.79 40.24 -10.44
CA LEU A 183 15.35 41.32 -9.56
C LEU A 183 16.55 42.05 -8.93
N SER A 184 17.58 41.31 -8.53
CA SER A 184 18.80 41.87 -7.93
C SER A 184 19.57 42.74 -8.93
N ILE A 185 19.69 42.31 -10.20
CA ILE A 185 20.30 43.12 -11.26
C ILE A 185 19.50 44.40 -11.48
N LEU A 186 18.19 44.29 -11.67
CA LEU A 186 17.33 45.46 -11.88
C LEU A 186 17.46 46.44 -10.71
N SER A 187 17.39 45.94 -9.48
CA SER A 187 17.58 46.77 -8.28
C SER A 187 18.96 47.42 -8.28
N SER A 188 20.02 46.68 -8.59
CA SER A 188 21.39 47.21 -8.57
C SER A 188 21.62 48.31 -9.62
N ILE A 189 20.88 48.28 -10.73
CA ILE A 189 20.93 49.32 -11.77
C ILE A 189 20.03 50.50 -11.39
N PHE A 190 18.78 50.25 -11.02
CA PHE A 190 17.79 51.31 -10.82
C PHE A 190 17.95 52.05 -9.49
N LEU A 191 18.43 51.41 -8.41
CA LEU A 191 18.60 52.08 -7.12
C LEU A 191 19.61 53.25 -7.22
N PRO A 192 20.81 53.08 -7.80
CA PRO A 192 21.75 54.19 -7.99
C PRO A 192 21.26 55.23 -9.00
N LEU A 193 20.65 54.81 -10.11
CA LEU A 193 20.11 55.76 -11.10
C LEU A 193 19.03 56.67 -10.48
N ASN A 194 18.20 56.12 -9.60
CA ASN A 194 17.14 56.87 -8.92
C ASN A 194 17.67 57.80 -7.81
N LEU A 195 18.94 57.71 -7.43
CA LEU A 195 19.60 58.62 -6.49
C LEU A 195 20.34 59.77 -7.18
N ILE A 196 20.54 59.67 -8.51
CA ILE A 196 21.25 60.68 -9.31
C ILE A 196 20.26 61.70 -9.93
N VAL A 197 18.99 61.30 -10.10
CA VAL A 197 17.86 62.18 -10.50
C VAL A 197 17.24 62.82 -9.26
#